data_AF-A0A094ABG2-F1
#
_entry.id   AF-A0A094ABG2-F1
#
_cell.length_a   1.000
_cell.length_b   1.000
_cell.length_c   1.000
_cell.angle_alpha   90.00
_cell.angle_beta   90.00
_cell.angle_gamma   90.00
#
_symmetry.space_group_name_H-M   'P 1'
#
loop_
_entity.id
_entity.type
_entity.pdbx_description
1 polymer ?
#
loop_
_entity_poly.entity_id
_entity_poly.type
_entity_poly.pdbx_seq_one_letter_code
_entity_poly.pdbx_strand_id
1 'polypeptide(L)'
;ISLAIFALSYTPYVGRLVLPAASFYTFNASVGLGPALLIFGSGIFLPRRYLIIFLQSYFTSRSLTRELLEPYFSRIQFTAAQKKRWFHDRSGLLFGFGVGFYIFLRIPLLGVLIYGIAEASTAYLITKITDPPPPPEKSVGFAESQQRWTNKHEFLSLDWANLDAHDGHVKGGQEQDAKGSYNEKREL
;
A
#
# COMPACT_ATOMS: atom_id res chain seq x y z
N ILE A 1 -4.73 -23.55 -32.62
CA ILE A 1 -4.79 -23.93 -31.18
C ILE A 1 -6.11 -23.50 -30.55
N SER A 2 -6.48 -22.22 -30.58
CA SER A 2 -7.71 -21.71 -29.96
C SER A 2 -9.01 -22.35 -30.49
N LEU A 3 -9.07 -22.67 -31.79
CA LEU A 3 -10.24 -23.32 -32.40
C LEU A 3 -10.41 -24.78 -31.98
N ALA A 4 -9.29 -25.49 -31.79
CA ALA A 4 -9.29 -26.88 -31.31
C ALA A 4 -9.69 -26.96 -29.83
N ILE A 5 -9.24 -25.99 -29.03
CA ILE A 5 -9.64 -25.85 -27.61
C ILE A 5 -11.14 -25.53 -27.51
N PHE A 6 -11.66 -24.67 -28.39
CA PHE A 6 -13.07 -24.32 -28.45
C PHE A 6 -13.95 -25.53 -28.84
N ALA A 7 -13.53 -26.31 -29.82
CA ALA A 7 -14.23 -27.52 -30.24
C ALA A 7 -14.23 -28.61 -29.15
N LEU A 8 -13.10 -28.84 -28.47
CA LEU A 8 -13.00 -29.79 -27.35
C LEU A 8 -13.80 -29.35 -26.12
N SER A 9 -14.07 -28.06 -25.96
CA SER A 9 -14.88 -27.52 -24.86
C SER A 9 -16.36 -27.93 -24.94
N TYR A 10 -16.84 -28.34 -26.12
CA TYR A 10 -18.23 -28.75 -26.34
C TYR A 10 -18.46 -30.25 -26.04
N THR A 11 -17.40 -31.02 -25.79
CA THR A 11 -17.50 -32.43 -25.39
C THR A 11 -17.81 -32.51 -23.88
N PRO A 12 -18.95 -33.08 -23.47
CA PRO A 12 -19.28 -33.19 -22.05
C PRO A 12 -18.23 -34.04 -21.32
N TYR A 13 -17.95 -33.70 -20.07
CA TYR A 13 -16.85 -34.20 -19.21
C TYR A 13 -15.44 -33.70 -19.55
N VAL A 14 -15.05 -33.63 -20.83
CA VAL A 14 -13.70 -33.18 -21.23
C VAL A 14 -13.58 -31.65 -21.22
N GLY A 15 -14.62 -30.93 -21.67
CA GLY A 15 -14.61 -29.46 -21.73
C GLY A 15 -14.41 -28.75 -20.38
N ARG A 16 -14.82 -29.38 -19.27
CA ARG A 16 -14.63 -28.83 -17.91
C ARG A 16 -13.16 -28.87 -17.47
N LEU A 17 -12.36 -29.82 -17.98
CA LEU A 17 -10.94 -29.98 -17.63
C LEU A 17 -10.00 -29.34 -18.67
N VAL A 18 -10.46 -29.17 -19.91
CA VAL A 18 -9.69 -28.52 -20.99
C VAL A 18 -9.38 -27.07 -20.66
N LEU A 19 -10.34 -26.30 -20.14
CA LEU A 19 -10.12 -24.89 -19.80
C LEU A 19 -9.12 -24.70 -18.64
N PRO A 20 -9.23 -25.42 -17.51
CA PRO A 20 -8.20 -25.42 -16.46
C PRO A 20 -6.82 -25.89 -16.92
N ALA A 21 -6.75 -26.96 -17.72
CA ALA A 21 -5.48 -27.51 -18.20
C ALA A 21 -4.77 -26.55 -19.17
N ALA A 22 -5.51 -25.94 -20.11
CA ALA A 22 -4.96 -24.92 -21.00
C ALA A 22 -4.50 -23.67 -20.22
N SER A 23 -5.31 -23.24 -19.24
CA SER A 23 -4.96 -22.10 -18.37
C SER A 23 -3.72 -22.39 -17.53
N PHE A 24 -3.59 -23.61 -17.00
CA PHE A 24 -2.40 -24.03 -16.26
C PHE A 24 -1.17 -24.07 -17.16
N TYR A 25 -1.29 -24.60 -18.39
CA TYR A 25 -0.16 -24.69 -19.32
C TYR A 25 0.39 -23.30 -19.69
N THR A 26 -0.48 -22.36 -20.06
CA THR A 26 -0.08 -20.99 -20.41
C THR A 26 0.47 -20.22 -19.19
N PHE A 27 -0.14 -20.42 -18.02
CA PHE A 27 0.27 -19.73 -16.81
C PHE A 27 1.57 -20.29 -16.22
N ASN A 28 1.78 -21.61 -16.25
CA ASN A 28 3.03 -22.26 -15.86
C ASN A 28 4.20 -21.79 -16.73
N ALA A 29 3.98 -21.62 -18.04
CA ALA A 29 5.00 -21.09 -18.94
C ALA A 29 5.44 -19.66 -18.59
N SER A 30 4.60 -18.89 -17.90
CA SER A 30 4.87 -17.48 -17.57
C SER A 30 5.36 -17.26 -16.13
N VAL A 31 4.99 -18.14 -15.19
CA VAL A 31 5.20 -17.92 -13.74
C VAL A 31 5.97 -19.07 -13.07
N GLY A 32 6.22 -20.17 -13.80
CA GLY A 32 6.90 -21.35 -13.26
C GLY A 32 6.00 -22.28 -12.44
N LEU A 33 6.53 -23.45 -12.14
CA LEU A 33 5.76 -24.63 -11.71
C LEU A 33 5.21 -24.51 -10.28
N GLY A 34 5.98 -23.92 -9.37
CA GLY A 34 5.58 -23.73 -7.96
C GLY A 34 4.33 -22.86 -7.79
N PRO A 35 4.32 -21.61 -8.31
CA PRO A 35 3.14 -20.74 -8.25
C PRO A 35 1.93 -21.30 -9.00
N ALA A 36 2.17 -21.96 -10.14
CA ALA A 36 1.10 -22.58 -10.92
C ALA A 36 0.42 -23.74 -10.16
N LEU A 37 1.19 -24.62 -9.51
CA LEU A 37 0.64 -25.70 -8.68
C LEU A 37 -0.10 -25.18 -7.46
N LEU A 38 0.37 -24.11 -6.81
CA LEU A 38 -0.34 -23.50 -5.69
C LEU A 38 -1.70 -22.93 -6.14
N ILE A 39 -1.76 -22.20 -7.25
CA ILE A 39 -2.98 -21.54 -7.71
C ILE A 39 -3.99 -22.56 -8.27
N PHE A 40 -3.56 -23.52 -9.10
CA PHE A 40 -4.46 -24.50 -9.69
C PHE A 40 -4.74 -25.69 -8.77
N GLY A 41 -3.81 -26.06 -7.89
CA GLY A 41 -4.01 -27.07 -6.84
C GLY A 41 -4.92 -26.58 -5.72
N SER A 42 -4.74 -25.33 -5.25
CA SER A 42 -5.69 -24.72 -4.30
C SER A 42 -6.98 -24.26 -4.98
N GLY A 43 -6.98 -24.03 -6.30
CA GLY A 43 -8.15 -23.64 -7.09
C GLY A 43 -9.28 -24.67 -7.13
N ILE A 44 -9.01 -25.93 -6.75
CA ILE A 44 -10.04 -26.94 -6.46
C ILE A 44 -10.84 -26.59 -5.19
N PHE A 45 -10.20 -25.95 -4.20
CA PHE A 45 -10.79 -25.56 -2.92
C PHE A 45 -11.09 -24.07 -2.78
N LEU A 46 -10.58 -23.22 -3.67
CA LEU A 46 -10.76 -21.78 -3.63
C LEU A 46 -11.72 -21.32 -4.75
N PRO A 47 -13.03 -21.22 -4.48
CA PRO A 47 -14.01 -20.79 -5.47
C PRO A 47 -13.63 -19.47 -6.14
N ARG A 48 -13.77 -19.40 -7.47
CA ARG A 48 -13.49 -18.20 -8.30
C ARG A 48 -14.10 -16.91 -7.72
N ARG A 49 -15.27 -17.01 -7.05
CA ARG A 49 -15.91 -15.89 -6.37
C ARG A 49 -15.01 -15.20 -5.35
N TYR A 50 -14.23 -15.95 -4.56
CA TYR A 50 -13.36 -15.38 -3.53
C TYR A 50 -12.14 -14.68 -4.14
N LEU A 51 -11.57 -15.25 -5.21
CA LEU A 51 -10.51 -14.59 -5.96
C LEU A 51 -11.00 -13.25 -6.54
N ILE A 52 -12.20 -13.23 -7.14
CA ILE A 52 -12.78 -11.99 -7.69
C ILE A 52 -13.03 -10.97 -6.57
N ILE A 53 -13.63 -11.38 -5.45
CA ILE A 53 -13.87 -10.50 -4.30
C ILE A 53 -12.55 -9.95 -3.75
N PHE A 54 -11.53 -10.80 -3.62
CA PHE A 54 -10.21 -10.40 -3.15
C PHE A 54 -9.57 -9.40 -4.11
N LEU A 55 -9.54 -9.69 -5.40
CA LEU A 55 -8.92 -8.83 -6.41
C LEU A 55 -9.65 -7.48 -6.50
N GLN A 56 -10.98 -7.50 -6.46
CA GLN A 56 -11.80 -6.30 -6.42
C GLN A 56 -11.50 -5.48 -5.16
N SER A 57 -11.46 -6.11 -3.99
CA SER A 57 -11.13 -5.44 -2.73
C SER A 57 -9.73 -4.85 -2.78
N TYR A 58 -8.76 -5.57 -3.36
CA TYR A 58 -7.40 -5.09 -3.57
C TYR A 58 -7.33 -3.85 -4.45
N PHE A 59 -7.93 -3.90 -5.64
CA PHE A 59 -7.90 -2.77 -6.56
C PHE A 59 -8.69 -1.58 -6.02
N THR A 60 -9.86 -1.79 -5.43
CA THR A 60 -10.66 -0.69 -4.86
C THR A 60 -9.95 -0.07 -3.66
N SER A 61 -9.42 -0.85 -2.72
CA SER A 61 -8.63 -0.35 -1.59
C SER A 61 -7.43 0.49 -2.06
N ARG A 62 -6.70 -0.01 -3.07
CA ARG A 62 -5.53 0.68 -3.62
C ARG A 62 -5.90 1.97 -4.36
N SER A 63 -7.01 1.99 -5.08
CA SER A 63 -7.48 3.22 -5.74
C SER A 63 -7.97 4.23 -4.71
N LEU A 64 -8.77 3.79 -3.73
CA LEU A 64 -9.28 4.63 -2.65
C LEU A 64 -8.14 5.34 -1.92
N THR A 65 -7.13 4.60 -1.46
CA THR A 65 -6.00 5.19 -0.74
C THR A 65 -5.20 6.17 -1.57
N ARG A 66 -5.08 5.97 -2.89
CA ARG A 66 -4.43 6.94 -3.77
C ARG A 66 -5.20 8.25 -3.85
N GLU A 67 -6.52 8.19 -3.99
CA GLU A 67 -7.38 9.38 -4.01
C GLU A 67 -7.31 10.13 -2.68
N LEU A 68 -7.42 9.41 -1.54
CA LEU A 68 -7.36 10.01 -0.21
C LEU A 68 -5.98 10.65 0.10
N LEU A 69 -4.91 10.15 -0.51
CA LEU A 69 -3.57 10.69 -0.37
C LEU A 69 -3.23 11.80 -1.39
N GLU A 70 -4.07 12.03 -2.39
CA GLU A 70 -3.80 13.04 -3.42
C GLU A 70 -3.63 14.46 -2.84
N PRO A 71 -4.41 14.90 -1.83
CA PRO A 71 -4.21 16.20 -1.17
C PRO A 71 -2.83 16.36 -0.50
N TYR A 72 -2.19 15.27 -0.09
CA TYR A 72 -0.84 15.30 0.48
C TYR A 72 0.22 15.39 -0.63
N PHE A 73 0.07 14.57 -1.68
CA PHE A 73 1.03 14.58 -2.79
C PHE A 73 0.96 15.82 -3.67
N SER A 74 -0.15 16.57 -3.67
CA SER A 74 -0.24 17.86 -4.33
C SER A 74 0.55 18.96 -3.60
N ARG A 75 0.76 18.81 -2.28
CA ARG A 75 1.49 19.78 -1.45
C ARG A 75 2.99 19.59 -1.48
N ILE A 76 3.48 18.38 -1.75
CA ILE A 76 4.90 18.05 -1.76
C ILE A 76 5.31 17.60 -3.15
N GLN A 77 6.43 18.15 -3.64
CA GLN A 77 6.93 17.91 -5.00
C GLN A 77 7.58 16.52 -5.13
N PHE A 78 6.78 15.47 -5.19
CA PHE A 78 7.25 14.10 -5.49
C PHE A 78 7.34 13.87 -7.00
N THR A 79 8.44 13.30 -7.46
CA THR A 79 8.50 12.67 -8.78
C THR A 79 7.66 11.39 -8.82
N ALA A 80 7.23 10.96 -10.01
CA ALA A 80 6.45 9.72 -10.16
C ALA A 80 7.18 8.49 -9.61
N ALA A 81 8.51 8.44 -9.75
CA ALA A 81 9.34 7.35 -9.21
C ALA A 81 9.38 7.36 -7.67
N GLN A 82 9.53 8.54 -7.05
CA GLN A 82 9.52 8.69 -5.60
C GLN A 82 8.14 8.36 -5.01
N LYS A 83 7.04 8.87 -5.61
CA LYS A 83 5.65 8.54 -5.22
C LYS A 83 5.43 7.03 -5.27
N LYS A 84 5.85 6.35 -6.35
CA LYS A 84 5.73 4.89 -6.49
C LYS A 84 6.46 4.14 -5.38
N ARG A 85 7.69 4.55 -5.02
CA ARG A 85 8.46 3.94 -3.93
C ARG A 85 7.82 4.17 -2.56
N TRP A 86 7.36 5.39 -2.30
CA TRP A 86 6.64 5.73 -1.07
C TRP A 86 5.42 4.82 -0.84
N PHE A 87 4.59 4.63 -1.89
CA PHE A 87 3.43 3.74 -1.84
C PHE A 87 3.82 2.27 -1.68
N HIS A 88 4.91 1.83 -2.30
CA HIS A 88 5.40 0.46 -2.21
C HIS A 88 5.86 0.13 -0.78
N ASP A 89 6.62 1.03 -0.17
CA ASP A 89 7.20 0.84 1.16
C ASP A 89 6.13 0.79 2.27
N ARG A 90 5.02 1.49 2.07
CA ARG A 90 3.86 1.55 2.98
C ARG A 90 2.67 0.68 2.52
N SER A 91 2.89 -0.19 1.53
CA SER A 91 1.81 -0.91 0.84
C SER A 91 0.94 -1.78 1.75
N GLY A 92 1.52 -2.46 2.74
CA GLY A 92 0.76 -3.31 3.68
C GLY A 92 -0.18 -2.49 4.58
N LEU A 93 0.32 -1.40 5.17
CA LEU A 93 -0.46 -0.52 6.03
C LEU A 93 -1.56 0.19 5.24
N LEU A 94 -1.22 0.77 4.09
CA LEU A 94 -2.18 1.45 3.22
C LEU A 94 -3.25 0.49 2.70
N PHE A 95 -2.87 -0.75 2.35
CA PHE A 95 -3.83 -1.76 1.95
C PHE A 95 -4.83 -2.07 3.07
N GLY A 96 -4.36 -2.31 4.31
CA GLY A 96 -5.23 -2.57 5.46
C GLY A 96 -6.16 -1.41 5.76
N PHE A 97 -5.63 -0.19 5.78
CA PHE A 97 -6.40 1.04 5.94
C PHE A 97 -7.49 1.18 4.87
N GLY A 98 -7.11 1.02 3.59
CA GLY A 98 -8.05 1.12 2.47
C GLY A 98 -9.11 0.03 2.45
N VAL A 99 -8.79 -1.20 2.91
CA VAL A 99 -9.78 -2.27 3.06
C VAL A 99 -10.80 -1.94 4.15
N GLY A 100 -10.37 -1.34 5.26
CA GLY A 100 -11.29 -0.87 6.30
C GLY A 100 -12.33 0.11 5.76
N PHE A 101 -11.87 1.17 5.09
CA PHE A 101 -12.78 2.14 4.47
C PHE A 101 -13.59 1.58 3.29
N TYR A 102 -13.04 0.63 2.52
CA TYR A 102 -13.80 -0.08 1.49
C TYR A 102 -15.03 -0.80 2.06
N ILE A 103 -14.90 -1.42 3.24
CA ILE A 103 -16.02 -2.07 3.93
C ILE A 103 -17.06 -1.04 4.38
N PHE A 104 -16.63 0.08 4.97
CA PHE A 104 -17.55 1.13 5.41
C PHE A 104 -18.30 1.79 4.24
N LEU A 105 -17.62 2.05 3.12
CA LEU A 105 -18.22 2.66 1.92
C LEU A 105 -19.24 1.76 1.22
N ARG A 106 -19.24 0.44 1.50
CA ARG A 106 -20.29 -0.47 1.01
C ARG A 106 -21.62 -0.28 1.72
N ILE A 107 -21.67 0.43 2.85
CA ILE A 107 -22.91 0.73 3.55
C ILE A 107 -23.63 1.86 2.79
N PRO A 108 -24.78 1.60 2.16
CA PRO A 108 -25.50 2.63 1.41
C PRO A 108 -25.94 3.78 2.36
N LEU A 109 -26.18 4.96 1.78
CA LEU A 109 -26.62 6.19 2.46
C LEU A 109 -25.57 6.91 3.33
N LEU A 110 -24.46 6.26 3.70
CA LEU A 110 -23.40 6.90 4.50
C LEU A 110 -22.18 7.33 3.68
N GLY A 111 -22.17 7.11 2.36
CA GLY A 111 -20.98 7.28 1.50
C GLY A 111 -20.27 8.64 1.65
N VAL A 112 -21.02 9.76 1.62
CA VAL A 112 -20.45 11.11 1.75
C VAL A 112 -19.84 11.34 3.14
N LEU A 113 -20.54 10.94 4.20
CA LEU A 113 -20.05 11.06 5.58
C LEU A 113 -18.79 10.22 5.80
N ILE A 114 -18.82 8.96 5.35
CA ILE A 114 -17.67 8.06 5.44
C ILE A 114 -16.48 8.59 4.63
N TYR A 115 -16.72 9.23 3.49
CA TYR A 115 -15.65 9.83 2.70
C TYR A 115 -14.96 10.97 3.45
N GLY A 116 -15.71 11.87 4.09
CA GLY A 116 -15.12 12.93 4.93
C GLY A 116 -14.33 12.37 6.12
N ILE A 117 -14.85 11.32 6.77
CA ILE A 117 -14.11 10.62 7.84
C ILE A 117 -12.83 9.98 7.28
N ALA A 118 -12.89 9.40 6.07
CA ALA A 118 -11.73 8.79 5.42
C ALA A 118 -10.65 9.81 5.09
N GLU A 119 -11.01 11.00 4.59
CA GLU A 119 -10.07 12.09 4.34
C GLU A 119 -9.40 12.57 5.63
N ALA A 120 -10.19 12.81 6.69
CA ALA A 120 -9.66 13.22 7.99
C ALA A 120 -8.74 12.15 8.62
N SER A 121 -9.16 10.88 8.56
CA SER A 121 -8.38 9.75 9.06
C SER A 121 -7.09 9.56 8.26
N THR A 122 -7.13 9.83 6.95
CA THR A 122 -5.94 9.78 6.09
C THR A 122 -4.97 10.91 6.44
N ALA A 123 -5.47 12.11 6.69
CA ALA A 123 -4.65 13.22 7.14
C ALA A 123 -3.92 12.89 8.45
N TYR A 124 -4.60 12.30 9.43
CA TYR A 124 -3.98 11.82 10.68
C TYR A 124 -3.03 10.65 10.44
N LEU A 125 -3.40 9.68 9.60
CA LEU A 125 -2.53 8.54 9.29
C LEU A 125 -1.18 9.01 8.72
N ILE A 126 -1.21 10.00 7.81
CA ILE A 126 0.00 10.53 7.19
C ILE A 126 0.96 11.11 8.22
N THR A 127 0.46 11.85 9.23
CA THR A 127 1.32 12.43 10.27
C THR A 127 2.00 11.38 11.13
N LYS A 128 1.43 10.17 11.21
CA LYS A 128 2.02 9.05 11.97
C LYS A 128 3.00 8.20 11.14
N ILE A 129 2.92 8.22 9.82
CA ILE A 129 3.72 7.33 8.94
C ILE A 129 4.75 8.07 8.08
N THR A 130 4.80 9.40 8.23
CA THR A 130 5.64 10.32 7.47
C THR A 130 6.14 11.40 8.40
N ASP A 131 7.36 11.87 8.16
CA ASP A 131 7.88 13.03 8.88
C ASP A 131 7.09 14.30 8.51
N PRO A 132 7.00 15.30 9.40
CA PRO A 132 6.33 16.55 9.07
C PRO A 132 7.09 17.27 7.94
N PRO A 133 6.38 17.80 6.92
CA PRO A 133 7.03 18.54 5.85
C PRO A 133 7.69 19.81 6.42
N PRO A 134 8.95 20.11 6.08
CA PRO A 134 9.60 21.35 6.49
C PRO A 134 8.91 22.56 5.83
N PRO A 135 9.14 23.78 6.33
CA PRO A 135 8.68 24.99 5.68
C PRO A 135 9.07 25.02 4.19
N PRO A 136 8.28 25.65 3.30
CA PRO A 136 8.51 25.61 1.85
C PRO A 136 9.94 26.02 1.43
N GLU A 137 10.55 26.93 2.19
CA GLU A 137 11.92 27.40 1.98
C GLU A 137 12.99 26.30 2.16
N LYS A 138 12.68 25.24 2.91
CA LYS A 138 13.56 24.10 3.22
C LYS A 138 13.02 22.76 2.69
N SER A 139 12.08 22.78 1.74
CA SER A 139 11.45 21.55 1.21
C SER A 139 12.31 20.78 0.20
N VAL A 140 13.45 21.35 -0.22
CA VAL A 140 14.37 20.72 -1.17
C VAL A 140 14.93 19.42 -0.58
N GLY A 141 14.76 18.31 -1.29
CA GLY A 141 15.23 16.98 -0.85
C GLY A 141 14.30 16.26 0.16
N PHE A 142 13.24 16.90 0.67
CA PHE A 142 12.31 16.25 1.59
C PHE A 142 11.59 15.04 0.96
N ALA A 143 11.14 15.16 -0.29
CA ALA A 143 10.52 14.05 -1.01
C ALA A 143 11.47 12.83 -1.15
N GLU A 144 12.79 13.06 -1.18
CA GLU A 144 13.76 11.99 -1.28
C GLU A 144 13.89 11.22 0.04
N SER A 145 13.95 11.92 1.18
CA SER A 145 14.05 11.30 2.50
C SER A 145 12.82 10.46 2.84
N GLN A 146 11.63 10.88 2.38
CA GLN A 146 10.36 10.21 2.67
C GLN A 146 10.12 8.91 1.87
N GLN A 147 10.95 8.59 0.87
CA GLN A 147 10.77 7.36 0.06
C GLN A 147 10.81 6.08 0.91
N ARG A 148 11.55 6.09 2.02
CA ARG A 148 11.66 4.98 2.96
C ARG A 148 10.91 5.31 4.25
N TRP A 149 10.24 4.33 4.82
CA TRP A 149 9.51 4.46 6.08
C TRP A 149 10.49 4.26 7.24
N THR A 150 11.05 5.37 7.67
CA THR A 150 12.05 5.45 8.75
C THR A 150 11.46 5.07 10.11
N ASN A 151 10.25 5.52 10.42
CA ASN A 151 9.57 5.27 11.70
C ASN A 151 8.89 3.89 11.81
N LYS A 152 8.98 3.00 10.80
CA LYS A 152 8.19 1.76 10.75
C LYS A 152 8.19 0.91 12.03
N HIS A 153 9.37 0.69 12.61
CA HIS A 153 9.50 -0.16 13.79
C HIS A 153 8.90 0.47 15.04
N GLU A 154 9.10 1.77 15.23
CA GLU A 154 8.52 2.54 16.32
C GLU A 154 7.00 2.51 16.22
N PHE A 155 6.44 2.85 15.06
CA PHE A 155 5.00 2.81 14.81
C PHE A 155 4.36 1.45 15.11
N LEU A 156 4.99 0.35 14.66
CA LEU A 156 4.45 -1.01 14.83
C LEU A 156 4.61 -1.55 16.26
N SER A 157 5.48 -0.93 17.08
CA SER A 157 5.73 -1.33 18.47
C SER A 157 4.89 -0.55 19.49
N LEU A 158 4.23 0.53 19.08
CA LEU A 158 3.41 1.36 19.96
C LEU A 158 2.20 0.58 20.47
N ASP A 159 1.91 0.76 21.76
CA ASP A 159 0.64 0.34 22.35
C ASP A 159 -0.48 1.26 21.82
N TRP A 160 -1.63 0.67 21.49
CA TRP A 160 -2.77 1.37 20.90
C TRP A 160 -3.27 2.52 21.77
N ALA A 161 -3.08 2.43 23.09
CA ALA A 161 -3.43 3.47 24.05
C ALA A 161 -2.51 4.72 23.98
N ASN A 162 -1.33 4.59 23.38
CA ASN A 162 -0.28 5.62 23.40
C ASN A 162 0.03 6.18 22.01
N LEU A 163 -0.87 6.03 21.03
CA LEU A 163 -0.68 6.55 19.66
C LEU A 163 -0.50 8.08 19.62
N ASP A 164 -1.11 8.80 20.56
CA ASP A 164 -0.99 10.26 20.69
C ASP A 164 0.19 10.70 21.57
N ALA A 165 0.83 9.78 22.31
CA ALA A 165 1.97 10.11 23.16
C ALA A 165 3.24 10.44 22.34
N HIS A 166 3.32 9.96 21.09
CA HIS A 166 4.39 10.27 20.14
C HIS A 166 3.92 11.27 19.07
N ASP A 167 3.53 12.46 19.51
CA ASP A 167 3.44 13.63 18.62
C ASP A 167 4.70 14.50 18.79
N GLY A 168 5.76 14.10 18.09
CA GLY A 168 6.92 14.94 17.84
C GLY A 168 7.97 15.00 18.96
N HIS A 169 9.00 14.16 18.85
CA HIS A 169 10.37 14.51 19.25
C HIS A 169 11.40 13.64 18.52
N VAL A 170 11.48 13.76 17.19
CA VAL A 170 12.79 13.58 16.54
C VAL A 170 13.54 14.90 16.72
N LYS A 171 14.09 15.10 17.93
CA LYS A 171 15.08 16.15 18.17
C LYS A 171 16.30 15.84 17.32
N GLY A 172 16.77 16.84 16.60
CA GLY A 172 17.78 16.76 15.57
C GLY A 172 19.05 16.01 15.97
N GLY A 173 19.39 14.99 15.17
CA GLY A 173 20.74 14.44 15.07
C GLY A 173 21.74 15.34 14.33
N GLN A 174 21.51 16.67 14.30
CA GLN A 174 22.46 17.64 13.73
C GLN A 174 22.71 18.86 14.63
N GLU A 175 22.02 18.99 15.77
CA GLU A 175 22.20 20.15 16.66
C GLU A 175 23.12 19.85 17.86
N GLN A 176 23.42 18.58 18.13
CA GLN A 176 24.45 18.20 19.12
C GLN A 176 25.87 18.28 18.53
N ASP A 177 26.06 17.94 17.26
CA ASP A 177 27.38 18.04 16.61
C ASP A 177 27.80 19.50 16.36
N ALA A 178 26.84 20.39 16.07
CA ALA A 178 27.10 21.82 15.90
C ALA A 178 27.42 22.55 17.21
N LYS A 179 26.78 22.17 18.33
CA LYS A 179 27.08 22.73 19.65
C LYS A 179 28.38 22.18 20.25
N GLY A 180 28.70 20.91 20.01
CA GLY A 180 30.00 20.32 20.37
C GLY A 180 31.17 21.03 19.67
N SER A 181 31.04 21.27 18.35
CA SER A 181 32.07 21.96 17.58
C SER A 181 32.21 23.46 17.91
N TYR A 182 31.13 24.13 18.34
CA TYR A 182 31.19 25.54 18.75
C TYR A 182 31.81 25.75 20.14
N ASN A 183 31.57 24.82 21.08
CA ASN A 183 32.15 24.90 22.42
C ASN A 183 33.64 24.53 22.42
N GLU A 184 34.07 23.55 21.63
CA GLU A 184 35.48 23.16 21.54
C GLU A 184 36.36 24.26 20.89
N LYS A 185 35.78 25.13 20.04
CA LYS A 185 36.48 26.29 19.46
C LYS A 185 36.54 27.52 20.36
N ARG A 186 35.85 27.52 21.51
CA ARG A 186 35.93 28.60 22.50
C ARG A 186 36.86 28.30 23.67
N GLU A 187 37.26 27.03 23.84
CA GLU A 187 38.16 26.59 24.90
C GLU A 187 39.62 26.40 24.43
N LEU A 188 39.93 26.81 23.19
CA LEU A 188 41.27 26.94 22.61
C LEU A 188 41.54 28.40 22.23
#